data_AF-A0A1F8SHJ3-F1
#
_entry.id   AF-A0A1F8SHJ3-F1
#
_cell.length_a   1.000
_cell.length_b   1.000
_cell.length_c   1.000
_cell.angle_alpha   90.00
_cell.angle_beta   90.00
_cell.angle_gamma   90.00
#
_symmetry.space_group_name_H-M   'P 1'
#
loop_
_entity.id
_entity.type
_entity.pdbx_description
1 polymer ?
#
loop_
_entity_poly.entity_id
_entity_poly.type
_entity_poly.pdbx_seq_one_letter_code
_entity_poly.pdbx_strand_id
1 'polypeptide(L)' 'MLSRATTNAVAYRASSMRRMRRRVVNANRLYCNTNGCTSFLVVNEATGTALCEICGYTRKLH' A
#
# COMPACT_ATOMS: atom_id res chain seq x y z
N MET A 1 22.43 -9.04 15.48
CA MET A 1 21.11 -9.68 15.70
C MET A 1 20.04 -8.61 15.73
N LEU A 2 18.93 -8.77 15.01
CA LEU A 2 17.78 -7.85 15.17
C LEU A 2 17.16 -8.03 16.55
N SER A 3 16.72 -6.94 17.16
CA SER A 3 16.05 -6.97 18.47
C SER A 3 14.67 -7.64 18.36
N ARG A 4 14.19 -8.22 19.47
CA ARG A 4 12.85 -8.84 19.53
C ARG A 4 11.71 -7.84 19.21
N ALA A 5 11.92 -6.57 19.52
CA ALA A 5 10.98 -5.50 19.17
C ALA A 5 10.95 -5.24 17.65
N THR A 6 12.12 -5.24 16.99
CA THR A 6 12.19 -5.04 15.53
C THR A 6 11.60 -6.22 14.76
N THR A 7 11.84 -7.46 15.18
CA THR A 7 11.22 -8.63 14.54
C THR A 7 9.69 -8.61 14.66
N ASN A 8 9.15 -8.25 15.83
CA ASN A 8 7.71 -8.10 16.01
C ASN A 8 7.14 -7.00 15.12
N ALA A 9 7.77 -5.82 15.07
CA ALA A 9 7.32 -4.71 14.23
C ALA A 9 7.27 -5.11 12.74
N VAL A 10 8.28 -5.83 12.25
CA VAL A 10 8.31 -6.34 10.86
C VAL A 10 7.18 -7.35 10.63
N ALA A 11 6.94 -8.28 11.55
CA ALA A 11 5.88 -9.28 11.43
C ALA A 11 4.48 -8.66 11.40
N TYR A 12 4.22 -7.65 12.26
CA TYR A 12 2.97 -6.90 12.25
C TYR A 12 2.77 -6.16 10.94
N ARG A 13 3.79 -5.46 10.44
CA ARG A 13 3.73 -4.74 9.16
C ARG A 13 3.44 -5.70 8.00
N ALA A 14 4.08 -6.87 7.98
CA ALA A 14 3.83 -7.92 6.99
C ALA A 14 2.41 -8.49 7.06
N SER A 15 1.86 -8.68 8.27
CA SER A 15 0.47 -9.10 8.47
C SER A 15 -0.52 -8.06 7.92
N SER A 16 -0.32 -6.78 8.25
CA SER A 16 -1.16 -5.67 7.76
C SER A 16 -1.14 -5.58 6.24
N MET A 17 0.04 -5.67 5.61
CA MET A 17 0.19 -5.72 4.15
C MET A 17 -0.62 -6.87 3.53
N ARG A 18 -0.52 -8.09 4.09
CA ARG A 18 -1.27 -9.26 3.58
C ARG A 18 -2.78 -9.12 3.75
N ARG A 19 -3.25 -8.49 4.83
CA ARG A 19 -4.69 -8.22 5.05
C ARG A 19 -5.20 -7.19 4.04
N MET A 20 -4.46 -6.10 3.83
CA MET A 20 -4.82 -5.06 2.86
C MET A 20 -4.86 -5.61 1.44
N ARG A 21 -3.81 -6.33 0.98
CA ARG A 21 -3.79 -6.94 -0.35
C ARG A 21 -4.99 -7.85 -0.61
N ARG A 22 -5.47 -8.60 0.40
CA ARG A 22 -6.68 -9.42 0.26
C ARG A 22 -7.95 -8.60 0.10
N ARG A 23 -8.07 -7.47 0.80
CA ARG A 23 -9.22 -6.56 0.65
C ARG A 23 -9.26 -5.88 -0.72
N VAL A 24 -8.08 -5.54 -1.25
CA VAL A 24 -7.92 -4.87 -2.55
C VAL A 24 -8.53 -5.69 -3.69
N VAL A 25 -8.34 -7.01 -3.68
CA VAL A 25 -8.91 -7.92 -4.70
C VAL A 25 -10.42 -7.76 -4.83
N ASN A 26 -11.12 -7.49 -3.72
CA ASN A 26 -12.58 -7.33 -3.71
C ASN A 26 -13.04 -5.86 -3.84
N ALA A 27 -12.16 -4.88 -3.65
CA ALA A 27 -12.55 -3.48 -3.51
C ALA A 27 -12.56 -2.69 -4.82
N ASN A 28 -12.10 -3.27 -5.94
CA ASN A 28 -11.89 -2.58 -7.22
C ASN A 28 -11.12 -1.25 -7.08
N ARG A 29 -10.28 -1.13 -6.05
CA ARG A 29 -9.48 0.05 -5.73
C ARG A 29 -8.01 -0.27 -5.90
N LEU A 30 -7.24 0.70 -6.36
CA LEU A 30 -5.83 0.52 -6.57
C LEU A 30 -5.08 0.59 -5.22
N TYR A 31 -4.14 -0.33 -5.01
CA TYR A 31 -3.37 -0.44 -3.78
C TYR A 31 -1.95 0.07 -3.96
N CYS A 32 -1.46 0.87 -3.01
CA CYS A 32 -0.06 1.23 -2.95
C CYS A 32 0.74 0.09 -2.31
N ASN A 33 1.73 -0.45 -3.02
CA ASN A 33 2.61 -1.51 -2.50
C ASN A 33 4.06 -1.06 -2.32
N THR A 34 4.30 0.26 -2.30
CA THR A 34 5.63 0.85 -2.31
C THR A 34 6.19 0.92 -0.89
N ASN A 35 7.40 0.39 -0.64
CA ASN A 35 8.12 0.47 0.65
C ASN A 35 7.31 0.13 1.90
N GLY A 36 6.38 -0.83 1.77
CA GLY A 36 5.51 -1.24 2.88
C GLY A 36 4.46 -0.19 3.27
N CYS A 37 4.17 0.75 2.38
CA CYS A 37 2.98 1.59 2.46
C CYS A 37 1.74 0.70 2.31
N THR A 38 0.74 0.89 3.18
CA THR A 38 -0.47 0.08 3.21
C THR A 38 -1.70 0.97 3.09
N SER A 39 -1.84 1.62 1.94
CA SER A 39 -2.93 2.54 1.64
C SER A 39 -3.52 2.26 0.26
N PHE A 40 -4.70 2.80 0.01
CA PHE A 40 -5.27 2.85 -1.32
C PHE A 40 -4.73 4.07 -2.07
N LEU A 41 -4.57 3.93 -3.38
CA LEU A 41 -4.26 5.04 -4.26
C LEU A 41 -5.54 5.82 -4.55
N VAL A 42 -5.43 7.14 -4.55
CA VAL A 42 -6.47 8.06 -5.01
C VAL A 42 -6.33 8.19 -6.52
N VAL A 43 -7.41 7.96 -7.25
CA VAL A 43 -7.44 8.06 -8.71
C VAL A 43 -7.87 9.47 -9.09
N ASN A 44 -7.05 10.11 -9.91
CA ASN A 44 -7.39 11.32 -10.63
C ASN A 44 -7.80 10.94 -12.05
N GLU A 45 -9.12 10.91 -12.30
CA GLU A 45 -9.70 10.55 -13.58
C GLU A 45 -9.40 11.58 -14.67
N ALA A 46 -9.27 12.86 -14.33
CA ALA A 46 -8.99 13.92 -15.30
C ALA A 46 -7.59 13.80 -15.91
N THR A 47 -6.61 13.34 -15.14
CA THR A 47 -5.23 13.16 -15.61
C THR A 47 -4.86 11.71 -15.92
N GLY A 48 -5.75 10.76 -15.63
CA GLY A 48 -5.47 9.32 -15.74
C GLY A 48 -4.32 8.89 -14.84
N THR A 49 -4.22 9.43 -13.62
CA THR A 49 -3.13 9.10 -12.68
C THR A 49 -3.66 8.60 -11.35
N ALA A 50 -2.88 7.76 -10.67
CA ALA A 50 -3.16 7.29 -9.33
C ALA A 50 -2.02 7.70 -8.39
N LEU A 51 -2.36 8.38 -7.29
CA LEU A 51 -1.44 8.93 -6.29
C LEU A 51 -1.64 8.24 -4.94
N CYS A 52 -0.55 7.95 -4.24
CA CYS A 52 -0.57 7.59 -2.84
C CYS A 52 -0.34 8.82 -1.97
N GLU A 53 -1.34 9.20 -1.16
CA GLU A 53 -1.24 10.37 -0.27
C GLU A 53 -0.28 10.16 0.92
N ILE A 54 0.15 8.91 1.18
CA ILE A 54 1.04 8.59 2.30
C ILE A 54 2.53 8.66 1.89
N CYS A 55 2.87 8.13 0.72
CA CYS A 55 4.28 8.03 0.29
C CYS A 55 4.60 8.80 -1.00
N GLY A 56 3.62 9.50 -1.60
CA GLY A 56 3.80 10.27 -2.82
C GLY A 56 3.94 9.42 -4.09
N TYR A 57 3.85 8.09 -3.98
CA TYR A 57 3.95 7.22 -5.15
C TYR A 57 2.86 7.54 -6.17
N THR A 58 3.26 7.80 -7.41
CA THR A 58 2.36 8.16 -8.50
C THR A 58 2.54 7.20 -9.66
N ARG A 59 1.45 6.76 -10.30
CA ARG A 59 1.48 5.99 -11.53
C ARG A 59 0.42 6.46 -12.53
N LYS A 60 0.67 6.27 -13.82
CA LYS A 60 -0.34 6.48 -14.87
C LYS A 60 -1.24 5.25 -15.00
N LEU A 61 -2.52 5.49 -15.25
CA LEU A 61 -3.53 4.50 -15.61
C LEU A 61 -3.70 4.64 -17.12
N HIS A 62 -3.05 3.76 -17.87
CA HIS A 62 -3.12 3.71 -19.33
C HIS A 62 -4.38 3.00 -19.78
#